data_AF-A0A6J1VMR3-F1
#
_entry.id   AF-A0A6J1VMR3-F1
#
_cell.length_a   1.000
_cell.length_b   1.000
_cell.length_c   1.000
_cell.angle_alpha   90.00
_cell.angle_beta   90.00
_cell.angle_gamma   90.00
#
_symmetry.space_group_name_H-M   'P 1'
#
loop_
_entity.id
_entity.type
_entity.pdbx_description
1 polymer ?
#
loop_
_entity_poly.entity_id
_entity_poly.type
_entity_poly.pdbx_seq_one_letter_code
_entity_poly.pdbx_strand_id
1 'polypeptide(L)'
;MVFRNLRERFGIDDQDYQNSVTRSAPVYNDSHGRCGVRFLTTYDRRFVIKAVSSEDVAEMHNILKKYHQFIVECHGNTLLPQFLGMYRLTVDGVETYMVVTRNVFSHRLTVHRKYDLKGSTVAREASDKEKFLAQLKIMDYSLLVGIHDVDRAEQEEMEVENRTEDEECENDGIGGNPIGSYGTPPDSPGNLLNFPRFFGPGEFDPSVDVYAMKSHESAPKKEVYFMAIIDILTPYDTKKKAAHAAKTVKHGAGAEISTVNPEQYSKRFNEFMSNILT
;
A
#
# COMPACT_ATOMS: atom_id res chain seq x y z
N MET A 1 -4.86 -21.99 8.79
CA MET A 1 -5.95 -21.52 9.69
C MET A 1 -5.83 -20.04 10.05
N VAL A 2 -4.67 -19.55 10.52
CA VAL A 2 -4.52 -18.14 10.97
C VAL A 2 -4.83 -17.12 9.87
N PHE A 3 -4.23 -17.22 8.69
CA PHE A 3 -4.45 -16.27 7.58
C PHE A 3 -5.89 -16.24 7.04
N ARG A 4 -6.63 -17.34 7.15
CA ARG A 4 -8.07 -17.35 6.83
C ARG A 4 -8.86 -16.49 7.81
N ASN A 5 -8.60 -16.64 9.11
CA ASN A 5 -9.26 -15.79 10.11
C ASN A 5 -8.79 -14.33 10.04
N LEU A 6 -7.55 -14.06 9.64
CA LEU A 6 -7.12 -12.68 9.35
C LEU A 6 -7.91 -12.09 8.18
N ARG A 7 -8.05 -12.81 7.06
CA ARG A 7 -8.88 -12.37 5.92
C ARG A 7 -10.32 -12.05 6.33
N GLU A 8 -10.96 -12.93 7.10
CA GLU A 8 -12.30 -12.72 7.66
C GLU A 8 -12.37 -11.43 8.51
N ARG A 9 -11.40 -11.22 9.41
CA ARG A 9 -11.34 -10.00 10.26
C ARG A 9 -11.09 -8.73 9.48
N PHE A 10 -10.48 -8.82 8.30
CA PHE A 10 -10.28 -7.71 7.38
C PHE A 10 -11.43 -7.54 6.38
N GLY A 11 -12.52 -8.30 6.52
CA GLY A 11 -13.66 -8.24 5.61
C GLY A 11 -13.33 -8.71 4.19
N ILE A 12 -12.40 -9.66 4.06
CA ILE A 12 -12.00 -10.24 2.78
C ILE A 12 -12.56 -11.66 2.69
N ASP A 13 -13.45 -11.87 1.73
CA ASP A 13 -13.95 -13.19 1.41
C ASP A 13 -12.85 -14.06 0.76
N ASP A 14 -12.87 -15.36 1.07
CA ASP A 14 -11.85 -16.30 0.63
C ASP A 14 -11.90 -16.53 -0.90
N GLN A 15 -13.09 -16.52 -1.50
CA GLN A 15 -13.28 -16.67 -2.95
C GLN A 15 -12.86 -15.40 -3.68
N ASP A 16 -13.20 -14.23 -3.14
CA ASP A 16 -12.73 -12.95 -3.68
C ASP A 16 -11.20 -12.86 -3.67
N TYR A 17 -10.58 -13.21 -2.54
CA TYR A 17 -9.13 -13.25 -2.43
C TYR A 17 -8.49 -14.18 -3.47
N GLN A 18 -9.05 -15.39 -3.63
CA GLN A 18 -8.57 -16.35 -4.62
C GLN A 18 -8.72 -15.77 -6.04
N ASN A 19 -9.86 -15.17 -6.36
CA ASN A 19 -10.10 -14.57 -7.66
C ASN A 19 -9.09 -13.46 -7.97
N SER A 20 -8.88 -12.52 -7.05
CA SER A 20 -7.91 -11.42 -7.21
C SER A 20 -6.48 -11.92 -7.48
N VAL A 21 -6.06 -13.00 -6.81
CA VAL A 21 -4.70 -13.53 -6.92
C VAL A 21 -4.51 -14.43 -8.15
N THR A 22 -5.56 -15.08 -8.66
CA THR A 22 -5.42 -16.16 -9.66
C THR A 22 -6.10 -15.93 -11.00
N ARG A 23 -7.10 -15.02 -11.09
CA ARG A 23 -7.86 -14.80 -12.33
C ARG A 23 -6.98 -14.27 -13.47
N SER A 24 -6.00 -13.43 -13.15
CA SER A 24 -5.01 -12.93 -14.09
C SER A 24 -3.65 -12.81 -13.40
N ALA A 25 -2.57 -12.93 -14.17
CA ALA A 25 -1.22 -12.82 -13.67
C ALA A 25 -1.02 -11.47 -12.94
N PRO A 26 -0.44 -11.46 -11.73
CA PRO A 26 -0.05 -10.23 -11.05
C PRO A 26 0.93 -9.40 -11.88
N VAL A 27 0.82 -8.08 -11.79
CA VAL A 27 1.61 -7.12 -12.56
C VAL A 27 2.77 -6.59 -11.71
N TYR A 28 3.94 -6.38 -12.31
CA TYR A 28 5.08 -5.76 -11.65
C TYR A 28 4.83 -4.29 -11.36
N ASN A 29 5.20 -3.85 -10.15
CA ASN A 29 5.14 -2.43 -9.79
C ASN A 29 6.48 -1.76 -10.15
N ASP A 30 6.52 -0.98 -11.24
CA ASP A 30 7.74 -0.32 -11.74
C ASP A 30 8.17 0.94 -10.97
N SER A 31 7.59 1.19 -9.79
CA SER A 31 7.66 2.50 -9.13
C SER A 31 8.97 2.83 -8.40
N HIS A 32 9.99 1.96 -8.40
CA HIS A 32 11.17 2.15 -7.51
C HIS A 32 12.56 1.94 -8.13
N GLY A 33 12.74 2.07 -9.45
CA GLY A 33 14.09 2.22 -10.06
C GLY A 33 15.11 1.11 -9.70
N ARG A 34 14.66 -0.02 -9.17
CA ARG A 34 15.43 -1.24 -8.91
C ARG A 34 14.66 -2.38 -9.53
N CYS A 35 15.13 -2.83 -10.69
CA CYS A 35 14.65 -4.02 -11.37
C CYS A 35 14.70 -5.22 -10.40
N GLY A 36 13.56 -5.85 -10.14
CA GLY A 36 13.48 -7.07 -9.34
C GLY A 36 12.08 -7.44 -8.89
N VAL A 37 11.82 -8.75 -8.82
CA VAL A 37 10.58 -9.50 -8.47
C VAL A 37 10.03 -9.20 -7.05
N ARG A 38 10.38 -8.06 -6.45
CA ARG A 38 10.10 -7.75 -5.05
C ARG A 38 8.65 -7.35 -4.79
N PHE A 39 7.97 -6.75 -5.76
CA PHE A 39 6.60 -6.27 -5.60
C PHE A 39 5.77 -6.57 -6.85
N LEU A 40 4.79 -7.44 -6.68
CA LEU A 40 3.72 -7.67 -7.63
C LEU A 40 2.42 -7.10 -7.06
N THR A 41 1.51 -6.71 -7.94
CA THR A 41 0.17 -6.27 -7.58
C THR A 41 -0.83 -7.12 -8.33
N THR A 42 -1.87 -7.58 -7.64
CA THR A 42 -2.99 -8.31 -8.25
C THR A 42 -3.64 -7.49 -9.37
N TYR A 43 -4.25 -8.15 -10.35
CA TYR A 43 -4.77 -7.48 -11.55
C TYR A 43 -5.82 -6.42 -11.24
N ASP A 44 -6.61 -6.64 -10.18
CA ASP A 44 -7.62 -5.71 -9.68
C ASP A 44 -7.07 -4.69 -8.67
N ARG A 45 -5.74 -4.71 -8.46
CA ARG A 45 -4.99 -3.79 -7.60
C ARG A 45 -5.41 -3.82 -6.12
N ARG A 46 -6.17 -4.81 -5.67
CA ARG A 46 -6.64 -4.91 -4.27
C ARG A 46 -5.55 -5.39 -3.31
N PHE A 47 -4.64 -6.24 -3.80
CA PHE A 47 -3.59 -6.86 -3.01
C PHE A 47 -2.20 -6.68 -3.62
N VAL A 48 -1.21 -6.56 -2.74
CA VAL A 48 0.22 -6.51 -3.06
C VAL A 48 0.86 -7.83 -2.63
N ILE A 49 1.68 -8.41 -3.50
CA ILE A 49 2.46 -9.62 -3.23
C ILE A 49 3.92 -9.20 -3.15
N LYS A 50 4.53 -9.39 -1.98
CA LYS A 50 5.92 -9.05 -1.72
C LYS A 50 6.77 -10.31 -1.68
N ALA A 51 7.85 -10.34 -2.44
CA ALA A 51 8.88 -11.35 -2.22
C ALA A 51 9.66 -10.99 -0.95
N VAL A 52 9.82 -11.96 -0.05
CA VAL A 52 10.45 -11.77 1.27
C VAL A 52 11.61 -12.74 1.46
N SER A 53 12.50 -12.48 2.41
CA SER A 53 13.60 -13.40 2.73
C SER A 53 13.18 -14.48 3.72
N SER A 54 14.02 -15.50 3.92
CA SER A 54 13.81 -16.49 4.98
C SER A 54 13.83 -15.89 6.38
N GLU A 55 14.61 -14.82 6.59
CA GLU A 55 14.62 -14.06 7.85
C GLU A 55 13.27 -13.36 8.10
N ASP A 56 12.68 -12.75 7.07
CA ASP A 56 11.36 -12.12 7.16
C ASP A 56 10.28 -13.16 7.50
N VAL A 57 10.37 -14.37 6.94
CA VAL A 57 9.45 -15.49 7.24
C VAL A 57 9.59 -15.93 8.70
N ALA A 58 10.83 -16.07 9.20
CA ALA A 58 11.07 -16.38 10.59
C ALA A 58 10.48 -15.30 11.52
N GLU A 59 10.64 -14.02 11.17
CA GLU A 59 10.09 -12.92 11.95
C GLU A 59 8.57 -12.87 11.90
N MET A 60 7.96 -13.09 10.74
CA MET A 60 6.52 -13.25 10.61
C MET A 60 6.00 -14.29 11.60
N HIS A 61 6.62 -15.47 11.66
CA HIS A 61 6.25 -16.51 12.61
C HIS A 61 6.40 -16.07 14.08
N ASN A 62 7.45 -15.30 14.41
CA ASN A 62 7.67 -14.76 15.75
C ASN A 62 6.54 -13.79 16.18
N ILE A 63 6.09 -12.93 15.27
CA ILE A 63 5.09 -11.90 15.59
C ILE A 63 3.65 -12.38 15.41
N LEU A 64 3.40 -13.42 14.61
CA LEU A 64 2.08 -13.79 14.11
C LEU A 64 1.03 -13.96 15.21
N LYS A 65 1.40 -14.55 16.35
CA LYS A 65 0.48 -14.73 17.49
C LYS A 65 0.05 -13.39 18.09
N LYS A 66 1.02 -12.50 18.34
CA LYS A 66 0.77 -11.16 18.91
C LYS A 66 0.06 -10.26 17.92
N TYR A 67 0.44 -10.34 16.63
CA TYR A 67 -0.22 -9.64 15.55
C TYR A 67 -1.69 -10.06 15.44
N HIS A 68 -1.97 -11.36 15.39
CA HIS A 68 -3.35 -11.86 15.35
C HIS A 68 -4.18 -11.36 16.53
N GLN A 69 -3.64 -11.43 17.75
CA GLN A 69 -4.30 -10.90 18.95
C GLN A 69 -4.58 -9.40 18.84
N PHE A 70 -3.60 -8.61 18.41
CA PHE A 70 -3.77 -7.17 18.19
C PHE A 70 -4.89 -6.88 17.16
N ILE A 71 -4.93 -7.61 16.05
CA ILE A 71 -6.00 -7.49 15.04
C ILE A 71 -7.38 -7.85 15.60
N VAL A 72 -7.46 -8.84 16.50
CA VAL A 72 -8.69 -9.18 17.21
C VAL A 72 -9.15 -8.01 18.08
N GLU A 73 -8.26 -7.45 18.89
CA GLU A 73 -8.55 -6.38 19.84
C GLU A 73 -8.94 -5.07 19.15
N CYS A 74 -8.27 -4.71 18.04
CA CYS A 74 -8.58 -3.51 17.27
C CYS A 74 -9.71 -3.71 16.24
N HIS A 75 -10.33 -4.90 16.19
CA HIS A 75 -11.40 -5.24 15.25
C HIS A 75 -10.99 -5.01 13.78
N GLY A 76 -9.73 -5.31 13.43
CA GLY A 76 -9.18 -5.07 12.09
C GLY A 76 -8.88 -3.62 11.73
N ASN A 77 -9.24 -2.65 12.58
CA ASN A 77 -8.98 -1.23 12.35
C ASN A 77 -7.54 -0.87 12.75
N THR A 78 -6.65 -0.82 11.78
CA THR A 78 -5.23 -0.55 12.00
C THR A 78 -4.55 0.03 10.76
N LEU A 79 -3.50 0.82 10.99
CA LEU A 79 -2.58 1.28 9.95
C LEU A 79 -1.48 0.24 9.63
N LEU A 80 -1.38 -0.86 10.40
CA LEU A 80 -0.40 -1.92 10.11
C LEU A 80 -0.74 -2.62 8.78
N PRO A 81 0.25 -3.26 8.12
CA PRO A 81 -0.02 -4.10 6.96
C PRO A 81 -1.04 -5.19 7.33
N GLN A 82 -2.10 -5.31 6.54
CA GLN A 82 -3.06 -6.40 6.67
C GLN A 82 -2.52 -7.65 5.97
N PHE A 83 -1.94 -8.59 6.73
CA PHE A 83 -1.36 -9.82 6.18
C PHE A 83 -2.46 -10.84 5.83
N LEU A 84 -2.50 -11.26 4.57
CA LEU A 84 -3.58 -12.07 3.99
C LEU A 84 -3.15 -13.51 3.67
N GLY A 85 -1.84 -13.70 3.46
CA GLY A 85 -1.25 -15.00 3.17
C GLY A 85 0.27 -14.94 3.19
N MET A 86 0.88 -16.09 3.46
CA MET A 86 2.33 -16.29 3.33
C MET A 86 2.56 -17.63 2.64
N TYR A 87 3.41 -17.63 1.62
CA TYR A 87 3.61 -18.76 0.72
C TYR A 87 5.10 -19.01 0.50
N ARG A 88 5.44 -20.27 0.30
CA ARG A 88 6.74 -20.70 -0.24
C ARG A 88 6.47 -21.39 -1.56
N LEU A 89 7.11 -20.90 -2.62
CA LEU A 89 7.08 -21.50 -3.95
C LEU A 89 8.45 -22.12 -4.23
N THR A 90 8.45 -23.28 -4.88
CA THR A 90 9.68 -23.94 -5.33
C THR A 90 9.54 -24.22 -6.82
N VAL A 91 10.35 -23.54 -7.64
CA VAL A 91 10.36 -23.68 -9.10
C VAL A 91 11.79 -23.97 -9.52
N ASP A 92 12.01 -25.05 -10.27
CA ASP A 92 13.34 -25.49 -10.74
C ASP A 92 14.39 -25.58 -9.61
N GLY A 93 13.95 -26.01 -8.42
CA GLY A 93 14.81 -26.12 -7.23
C GLY A 93 15.10 -24.79 -6.53
N VAL A 94 14.60 -23.67 -7.04
CA VAL A 94 14.73 -22.34 -6.41
C VAL A 94 13.53 -22.07 -5.51
N GLU A 95 13.79 -21.85 -4.23
CA GLU A 95 12.77 -21.44 -3.27
C GLU A 95 12.58 -19.92 -3.29
N THR A 96 11.31 -19.48 -3.35
CA THR A 96 10.91 -18.08 -3.21
C THR A 96 9.83 -17.97 -2.15
N TYR A 97 9.95 -16.98 -1.27
CA TYR A 97 8.98 -16.71 -0.22
C TYR A 97 8.18 -15.46 -0.55
N MET A 98 6.87 -15.51 -0.33
CA MET A 98 5.97 -14.41 -0.64
C MET A 98 4.99 -14.13 0.50
N VAL A 99 4.71 -12.86 0.74
CA VAL A 99 3.67 -12.39 1.65
C VAL A 99 2.68 -11.55 0.86
N VAL A 100 1.39 -11.81 1.04
CA VAL A 100 0.30 -11.04 0.42
C VAL A 100 -0.31 -10.10 1.45
N THR A 101 -0.42 -8.82 1.09
CA THR A 101 -1.03 -7.78 1.93
C THR A 101 -2.11 -7.03 1.17
N ARG A 102 -3.04 -6.38 1.89
CA ARG A 102 -3.90 -5.36 1.27
C ARG A 102 -3.05 -4.25 0.66
N ASN A 103 -3.47 -3.73 -0.49
CA ASN A 103 -2.87 -2.54 -1.07
C ASN A 103 -3.19 -1.30 -0.22
N VAL A 104 -2.19 -0.45 0.01
CA VAL A 104 -2.38 0.80 0.75
C VAL A 104 -3.13 1.81 -0.09
N PHE A 105 -2.86 1.82 -1.40
CA PHE A 105 -3.47 2.75 -2.33
C PHE A 105 -4.74 2.18 -2.93
N SER A 106 -5.68 3.07 -3.25
CA SER A 106 -6.91 2.68 -3.93
C SER A 106 -6.62 1.98 -5.26
N HIS A 107 -7.49 1.03 -5.58
CA HIS A 107 -7.53 0.39 -6.89
C HIS A 107 -8.12 1.32 -7.96
N ARG A 108 -8.84 2.38 -7.57
CA ARG A 108 -9.55 3.32 -8.47
C ARG A 108 -8.97 4.73 -8.46
N LEU A 109 -8.63 5.27 -7.29
CA LEU A 109 -8.15 6.66 -7.19
C LEU A 109 -6.66 6.75 -7.49
N THR A 110 -6.31 7.50 -8.54
CA THR A 110 -4.92 7.74 -8.95
C THR A 110 -4.15 8.49 -7.87
N VAL A 111 -3.01 7.94 -7.46
CA VAL A 111 -2.13 8.59 -6.49
C VAL A 111 -1.10 9.46 -7.22
N HIS A 112 -1.25 10.78 -7.11
CA HIS A 112 -0.40 11.75 -7.81
C HIS A 112 0.89 12.08 -7.06
N ARG A 113 0.88 11.97 -5.72
CA ARG A 113 2.07 12.16 -4.87
C ARG A 113 2.22 11.01 -3.90
N LYS A 114 3.45 10.56 -3.70
CA LYS A 114 3.80 9.46 -2.79
C LYS A 114 4.97 9.88 -1.91
N TYR A 115 4.88 9.58 -0.63
CA TYR A 115 5.92 9.84 0.36
C TYR A 115 6.17 8.59 1.19
N ASP A 116 7.44 8.33 1.47
CA ASP A 116 7.91 7.33 2.43
C ASP A 116 8.50 8.11 3.61
N LEU A 117 7.76 8.17 4.72
CA LEU A 117 8.09 8.99 5.87
C LEU A 117 8.71 8.13 6.98
N LYS A 118 9.94 8.48 7.36
CA LYS A 118 10.65 7.92 8.52
C LYS A 118 10.91 9.08 9.48
N GLY A 119 10.35 9.02 10.70
CA GLY A 119 10.39 10.12 11.68
C GLY A 119 11.79 10.43 12.23
N SER A 120 12.70 10.96 11.42
CA SER A 120 13.99 11.50 11.86
C SER A 120 13.96 13.02 11.89
N THR A 121 13.47 13.58 13.00
CA THR A 121 14.01 14.77 13.72
C THR A 121 13.07 15.19 14.87
N VAL A 122 13.58 15.18 16.12
CA VAL A 122 13.02 15.77 17.41
C VAL A 122 12.04 14.90 18.24
N ALA A 123 11.92 15.18 19.57
CA ALA A 123 11.52 14.31 20.74
C ALA A 123 10.34 14.79 21.68
N ARG A 124 9.24 13.99 21.81
CA ARG A 124 8.03 14.01 22.71
C ARG A 124 7.30 12.65 22.66
N GLU A 125 6.52 12.33 23.69
CA GLU A 125 6.07 10.96 24.05
C GLU A 125 4.99 10.32 23.15
N ALA A 126 5.05 8.99 23.00
CA ALA A 126 4.13 8.15 22.20
C ALA A 126 2.90 7.69 22.99
N SER A 127 1.74 7.56 22.31
CA SER A 127 0.49 7.09 22.91
C SER A 127 0.44 5.56 23.10
N ASP A 128 -0.50 5.07 23.91
CA ASP A 128 -0.62 3.64 24.26
C ASP A 128 -0.97 2.72 23.08
N LYS A 129 -1.65 3.21 22.04
CA LYS A 129 -2.01 2.43 20.84
C LYS A 129 -0.81 2.17 19.92
N GLU A 130 0.28 2.93 20.08
CA GLU A 130 1.42 2.94 19.15
C GLU A 130 2.63 2.14 19.68
N LYS A 131 2.50 1.55 20.88
CA LYS A 131 3.55 0.75 21.54
C LYS A 131 3.71 -0.66 20.96
N PHE A 132 2.82 -1.13 20.10
CA PHE A 132 2.82 -2.51 19.61
C PHE A 132 4.11 -2.86 18.83
N LEU A 133 4.54 -2.02 17.89
CA LEU A 133 5.76 -2.27 17.11
C LEU A 133 7.03 -2.20 17.98
N ALA A 134 7.06 -1.29 18.96
CA ALA A 134 8.14 -1.21 19.94
C ALA A 134 8.22 -2.47 20.82
N GLN A 135 7.07 -2.98 21.29
CA GLN A 135 6.99 -4.23 22.06
C GLN A 135 7.45 -5.47 21.27
N LEU A 136 7.26 -5.45 19.95
CA LEU A 136 7.78 -6.47 19.02
C LEU A 136 9.25 -6.26 18.66
N LYS A 137 9.89 -5.18 19.11
CA LYS A 137 11.26 -4.80 18.77
C LYS A 137 11.49 -4.60 17.26
N ILE A 138 10.46 -4.12 16.56
CA ILE A 138 10.48 -3.81 15.13
C ILE A 138 10.94 -2.36 14.94
N MET A 139 11.75 -2.10 13.91
CA MET A 139 12.30 -0.78 13.57
C MET A 139 12.40 -0.59 12.06
N ASP A 140 12.79 0.62 11.63
CA ASP A 140 12.96 1.00 10.21
C ASP A 140 11.68 0.96 9.36
N TYR A 141 10.51 0.82 10.01
CA TYR A 141 9.21 0.94 9.38
C TYR A 141 8.93 2.39 8.97
N SER A 142 8.17 2.56 7.90
CA SER A 142 7.78 3.87 7.36
C SER A 142 6.28 4.08 7.44
N LEU A 143 5.84 5.34 7.45
CA LEU A 143 4.50 5.67 7.00
C LEU A 143 4.55 5.90 5.49
N LEU A 144 3.86 5.04 4.75
CA LEU A 144 3.59 5.27 3.34
C LEU A 144 2.39 6.20 3.21
N VAL A 145 2.56 7.32 2.53
CA VAL A 145 1.50 8.31 2.27
C VAL A 145 1.30 8.47 0.78
N GLY A 146 0.08 8.24 0.30
CA GLY A 146 -0.35 8.54 -1.06
C GLY A 146 -1.37 9.67 -1.05
N ILE A 147 -1.25 10.61 -2.00
CA ILE A 147 -2.20 11.72 -2.15
C ILE A 147 -2.84 11.66 -3.53
N HIS A 148 -4.15 11.53 -3.55
CA HIS A 148 -5.00 11.74 -4.71
C HIS A 148 -5.51 13.19 -4.68
N ASP A 149 -5.32 13.94 -5.76
CA ASP A 149 -5.76 15.32 -5.96
C ASP A 149 -7.00 15.19 -6.84
N VAL A 150 -8.17 15.53 -6.29
CA VAL A 150 -9.47 15.22 -6.91
C VAL A 150 -9.65 16.05 -8.18
N ASP A 151 -9.39 17.36 -8.10
CA ASP A 151 -9.59 18.29 -9.21
C ASP A 151 -8.62 17.97 -10.37
N ARG A 152 -7.38 17.58 -10.03
CA ARG A 152 -6.41 17.14 -11.04
C ARG A 152 -6.84 15.85 -11.75
N ALA A 153 -7.35 14.86 -11.00
CA ALA A 153 -7.81 13.62 -11.59
C ALA A 153 -8.99 13.84 -12.55
N GLU A 154 -9.93 14.71 -12.18
CA GLU A 154 -11.03 15.09 -13.07
C GLU A 154 -10.53 15.72 -14.38
N GLN A 155 -9.54 16.60 -14.31
CA GLN A 155 -8.95 17.21 -15.51
C GLN A 155 -8.24 16.18 -16.38
N GLU A 156 -7.44 15.29 -15.78
CA GLU A 156 -6.76 14.21 -16.49
C GLU A 156 -7.77 13.25 -17.16
N GLU A 157 -8.91 12.96 -16.52
CA GLU A 157 -10.00 12.17 -17.12
C GLU A 157 -10.64 12.86 -18.33
N MET A 158 -10.98 14.15 -18.21
CA MET A 158 -11.56 14.92 -19.32
C MET A 158 -10.61 15.04 -20.51
N GLU A 159 -9.30 15.20 -20.26
CA GLU A 159 -8.30 15.22 -21.32
C GLU A 159 -8.20 13.88 -22.06
N VAL A 160 -8.36 12.75 -21.36
CA VAL A 160 -8.36 11.42 -21.99
C VAL A 160 -9.62 11.23 -22.83
N GLU A 161 -10.79 11.59 -22.30
CA GLU A 161 -12.07 11.52 -23.02
C GLU A 161 -12.01 12.34 -24.33
N ASN A 162 -11.52 13.58 -24.28
CA ASN A 162 -11.37 14.43 -25.46
C ASN A 162 -10.40 13.83 -26.51
N ARG A 163 -9.27 13.24 -26.07
CA ARG A 163 -8.33 12.60 -27.01
C ARG A 163 -8.91 11.37 -27.68
N THR A 164 -9.71 10.58 -26.97
CA THR A 164 -10.42 9.44 -27.59
C THR A 164 -11.46 9.91 -28.60
N GLU A 165 -12.15 11.02 -28.34
CA GLU A 165 -13.09 11.62 -29.30
C GLU A 165 -12.35 12.17 -30.55
N ASP A 166 -11.21 12.83 -30.37
CA ASP A 166 -10.38 13.34 -31.48
C ASP A 166 -9.81 12.20 -32.34
N GLU A 167 -9.32 11.11 -31.73
CA GLU A 167 -8.82 9.92 -32.45
C GLU A 167 -9.92 9.18 -33.21
N GLU A 168 -11.16 9.18 -32.69
CA GLU A 168 -12.33 8.67 -33.42
C GLU A 168 -12.69 9.57 -34.62
N CYS A 169 -12.58 10.90 -34.48
CA CYS A 169 -12.87 11.86 -35.55
C CYS A 169 -11.81 11.86 -36.68
N GLU A 170 -10.53 11.65 -36.37
CA GLU A 170 -9.46 11.61 -37.39
C GLU A 170 -9.46 10.32 -38.24
N ASN A 171 -10.13 9.26 -37.77
CA ASN A 171 -10.24 8.00 -38.51
C ASN A 171 -11.35 8.00 -39.59
N ASP A 172 -12.14 9.08 -39.70
CA ASP A 172 -13.22 9.22 -40.71
C ASP A 172 -12.71 9.65 -42.11
N GLY A 173 -11.39 9.64 -42.32
CA GLY A 173 -10.75 9.88 -43.60
C GLY A 173 -10.82 8.69 -44.58
N ILE A 174 -12.03 8.28 -45.01
CA ILE A 174 -12.42 7.86 -46.38
C ILE A 174 -13.89 7.36 -46.36
N GLY A 175 -14.80 8.19 -46.88
CA GLY A 175 -15.94 7.74 -47.69
C GLY A 175 -17.33 7.61 -47.04
N GLY A 176 -18.11 8.70 -47.08
CA GLY A 176 -19.47 8.66 -47.65
C GLY A 176 -20.70 8.59 -46.72
N ASN A 177 -21.26 9.78 -46.43
CA ASN A 177 -22.68 10.15 -46.20
C ASN A 177 -23.48 9.59 -44.99
N PRO A 178 -24.45 10.38 -44.46
CA PRO A 178 -25.01 10.19 -43.12
C PRO A 178 -26.31 9.37 -43.11
N ILE A 179 -26.71 8.97 -41.89
CA ILE A 179 -27.98 8.34 -41.44
C ILE A 179 -27.81 6.85 -41.10
N GLY A 180 -27.92 6.54 -39.80
CA GLY A 180 -28.32 5.20 -39.34
C GLY A 180 -27.57 4.70 -38.12
N SER A 181 -28.21 4.84 -36.96
CA SER A 181 -27.95 4.07 -35.73
C SER A 181 -27.75 2.59 -36.03
N TYR A 182 -26.54 2.05 -35.85
CA TYR A 182 -26.29 0.63 -35.65
C TYR A 182 -25.09 0.44 -34.72
N GLY A 183 -25.30 -0.35 -33.67
CA GLY A 183 -24.36 -0.60 -32.59
C GLY A 183 -23.06 -1.25 -33.06
N THR A 184 -21.98 -0.90 -32.35
CA THR A 184 -20.70 -1.58 -32.47
C THR A 184 -20.82 -3.03 -31.95
N PRO A 185 -20.13 -4.01 -32.57
CA PRO A 185 -20.15 -5.41 -32.14
C PRO A 185 -19.57 -5.60 -30.71
N PRO A 186 -20.03 -6.61 -29.95
CA PRO A 186 -19.66 -6.80 -28.54
C PRO A 186 -18.21 -7.27 -28.27
N ASP A 187 -17.34 -7.41 -29.28
CA ASP A 187 -16.03 -8.07 -29.14
C ASP A 187 -14.81 -7.18 -29.46
N SER A 188 -14.94 -5.86 -29.44
CA SER A 188 -13.75 -5.00 -29.36
C SER A 188 -13.14 -5.09 -27.97
N PRO A 189 -11.84 -5.41 -27.79
CA PRO A 189 -11.16 -5.30 -26.50
C PRO A 189 -10.93 -3.81 -26.18
N GLY A 190 -12.02 -3.08 -26.00
CA GLY A 190 -12.02 -1.71 -25.48
C GLY A 190 -11.61 -1.76 -24.02
N ASN A 191 -10.61 -0.95 -23.67
CA ASN A 191 -10.14 -0.62 -22.33
C ASN A 191 -10.92 -1.27 -21.17
N LEU A 192 -10.38 -2.36 -20.61
CA LEU A 192 -10.87 -3.06 -19.41
C LEU A 192 -10.84 -2.21 -18.12
N LEU A 193 -10.65 -0.89 -18.21
CA LEU A 193 -10.60 0.03 -17.07
C LEU A 193 -11.83 0.93 -16.96
N ASN A 194 -12.79 0.87 -17.89
CA ASN A 194 -14.01 1.66 -17.77
C ASN A 194 -15.02 0.97 -16.83
N PHE A 195 -14.67 0.91 -15.54
CA PHE A 195 -15.66 0.63 -14.50
C PHE A 195 -16.66 1.80 -14.51
N PRO A 196 -17.98 1.56 -14.73
CA PRO A 196 -18.96 2.62 -14.65
C PRO A 196 -18.82 3.34 -13.29
N ARG A 197 -18.80 4.68 -13.32
CA ARG A 197 -18.68 5.55 -12.13
C ARG A 197 -19.86 5.29 -11.18
N PHE A 198 -19.77 4.25 -10.36
CA PHE A 198 -20.69 4.05 -9.22
C PHE A 198 -20.48 5.12 -8.13
N PHE A 199 -19.38 5.86 -8.21
CA PHE A 199 -18.94 6.84 -7.22
C PHE A 199 -18.46 8.10 -7.94
N GLY A 200 -18.76 9.26 -7.36
CA GLY A 200 -18.33 10.57 -7.86
C GLY A 200 -16.81 10.81 -7.67
N PRO A 201 -16.31 11.96 -8.13
CA PRO A 201 -14.90 12.32 -7.99
C PRO A 201 -14.44 12.33 -6.53
N GLY A 202 -13.30 11.69 -6.25
CA GLY A 202 -12.76 11.56 -4.89
C GLY A 202 -13.58 10.67 -3.94
N GLU A 203 -14.65 10.03 -4.42
CA GLU A 203 -15.42 9.05 -3.65
C GLU A 203 -14.79 7.67 -3.74
N PHE A 204 -14.75 6.97 -2.60
CA PHE A 204 -14.18 5.64 -2.47
C PHE A 204 -15.03 4.77 -1.53
N ASP A 205 -14.89 3.45 -1.67
CA ASP A 205 -15.53 2.50 -0.76
C ASP A 205 -14.61 2.27 0.46
N PRO A 206 -14.99 2.69 1.67
CA PRO A 206 -14.16 2.55 2.86
C PRO A 206 -13.95 1.09 3.30
N SER A 207 -14.74 0.13 2.80
CA SER A 207 -14.54 -1.30 3.03
C SER A 207 -13.43 -1.91 2.15
N VAL A 208 -13.14 -1.27 1.01
CA VAL A 208 -12.09 -1.65 0.08
C VAL A 208 -10.83 -0.83 0.33
N ASP A 209 -10.97 0.50 0.29
CA ASP A 209 -9.90 1.47 0.43
C ASP A 209 -9.74 1.90 1.90
N VAL A 210 -9.48 0.91 2.77
CA VAL A 210 -9.50 1.03 4.24
C VAL A 210 -8.49 2.02 4.83
N TYR A 211 -7.49 2.43 4.05
CA TYR A 211 -6.45 3.38 4.45
C TYR A 211 -6.74 4.82 3.98
N ALA A 212 -7.88 5.03 3.32
CA ALA A 212 -8.25 6.30 2.72
C ALA A 212 -8.91 7.26 3.72
N MET A 213 -8.56 8.54 3.62
CA MET A 213 -9.15 9.63 4.39
C MET A 213 -9.33 10.84 3.49
N LYS A 214 -10.52 11.45 3.51
CA LYS A 214 -10.76 12.71 2.81
C LYS A 214 -10.09 13.88 3.52
N SER A 215 -9.65 14.87 2.76
CA SER A 215 -9.25 16.17 3.29
C SER A 215 -10.43 16.83 4.02
N HIS A 216 -10.11 17.68 5.00
CA HIS A 216 -11.12 18.49 5.69
C HIS A 216 -11.86 19.40 4.69
N GLU A 217 -13.13 19.73 4.97
CA GLU A 217 -13.97 20.55 4.07
C GLU A 217 -13.39 21.95 3.80
N SER A 218 -12.62 22.48 4.76
CA SER A 218 -11.95 23.78 4.63
C SER A 218 -10.58 23.70 3.96
N ALA A 219 -10.15 22.53 3.50
CA ALA A 219 -8.86 22.38 2.82
C ALA A 219 -8.88 23.19 1.51
N PRO A 220 -7.76 23.86 1.16
CA PRO A 220 -7.69 24.65 -0.08
C PRO A 220 -7.76 23.78 -1.34
N LYS A 221 -7.50 22.48 -1.20
CA LYS A 221 -7.61 21.48 -2.26
C LYS A 221 -8.39 20.28 -1.74
N LYS A 222 -9.23 19.70 -2.60
CA LYS A 222 -9.89 18.44 -2.32
C LYS A 222 -8.92 17.30 -2.59
N GLU A 223 -8.53 16.60 -1.52
CA GLU A 223 -7.57 15.51 -1.59
C GLU A 223 -8.09 14.27 -0.86
N VAL A 224 -7.66 13.09 -1.32
CA VAL A 224 -7.81 11.83 -0.60
C VAL A 224 -6.43 11.31 -0.23
N TYR A 225 -6.21 11.11 1.06
CA TYR A 225 -4.97 10.59 1.64
C TYR A 225 -5.06 9.10 1.87
N PHE A 226 -4.04 8.34 1.46
CA PHE A 226 -3.88 6.93 1.75
C PHE A 226 -2.69 6.75 2.67
N MET A 227 -2.88 6.28 3.90
CA MET A 227 -1.82 6.21 4.90
C MET A 227 -1.74 4.83 5.55
N ALA A 228 -0.57 4.21 5.54
CA ALA A 228 -0.34 2.95 6.23
C ALA A 228 1.12 2.79 6.67
N ILE A 229 1.35 2.09 7.77
CA ILE A 229 2.68 1.68 8.20
C ILE A 229 3.13 0.50 7.32
N ILE A 230 4.36 0.54 6.82
CA ILE A 230 4.96 -0.50 5.97
C ILE A 230 6.28 -1.03 6.57
N ASP A 231 6.77 -2.14 6.02
CA ASP A 231 8.08 -2.74 6.30
C ASP A 231 8.33 -3.13 7.76
N ILE A 232 7.29 -3.71 8.39
CA ILE A 232 7.33 -4.13 9.80
C ILE A 232 7.99 -5.49 10.06
N LEU A 233 8.55 -6.15 9.05
CA LEU A 233 9.23 -7.45 9.21
C LEU A 233 10.74 -7.33 9.41
N THR A 234 11.25 -6.11 9.65
CA THR A 234 12.68 -5.88 9.92
C THR A 234 12.94 -5.87 11.44
N PRO A 235 13.33 -6.99 12.07
CA PRO A 235 13.58 -7.02 13.50
C PRO A 235 14.87 -6.27 13.86
N TYR A 236 14.94 -5.77 15.10
CA TYR A 236 16.18 -5.29 15.68
C TYR A 236 17.06 -6.45 16.16
N ASP A 237 17.83 -7.01 15.24
CA ASP A 237 18.70 -8.17 15.48
C ASP A 237 20.06 -7.81 16.10
N THR A 238 20.86 -8.83 16.43
CA THR A 238 22.20 -8.66 17.01
C THR A 238 23.19 -7.95 16.07
N LYS A 239 23.04 -8.09 14.74
CA LYS A 239 23.85 -7.38 13.75
C LYS A 239 23.56 -5.89 13.78
N LYS A 240 22.28 -5.49 13.89
CA LYS A 240 21.87 -4.09 14.02
C LYS A 240 22.24 -3.51 15.38
N LYS A 241 22.19 -4.30 16.47
CA LYS A 241 22.73 -3.89 17.78
C LYS A 241 24.23 -3.61 17.73
N ALA A 242 24.99 -4.47 17.06
CA ALA A 242 26.42 -4.29 16.87
C ALA A 242 26.71 -3.06 15.97
N ALA A 243 25.95 -2.89 14.88
CA ALA A 243 26.05 -1.72 14.02
C ALA A 243 25.70 -0.42 14.78
N HIS A 244 24.68 -0.44 15.63
CA HIS A 244 24.32 0.68 16.50
C HIS A 244 25.48 0.98 17.46
N ALA A 245 25.94 -0.01 18.22
CA ALA A 245 27.06 0.16 19.15
C ALA A 245 28.31 0.72 18.46
N ALA A 246 28.68 0.20 17.28
CA ALA A 246 29.81 0.69 16.50
C ALA A 246 29.61 2.16 16.04
N LYS A 247 28.40 2.52 15.60
CA LYS A 247 28.08 3.90 15.23
C LYS A 247 28.09 4.85 16.42
N THR A 248 27.62 4.41 17.60
CA THR A 248 27.67 5.18 18.86
C THR A 248 29.11 5.41 19.31
N VAL A 249 29.97 4.40 19.21
CA VAL A 249 31.40 4.52 19.52
C VAL A 249 32.09 5.49 18.55
N LYS A 250 31.72 5.49 17.27
CA LYS A 250 32.34 6.35 16.24
C LYS A 250 31.88 7.80 16.28
N HIS A 251 30.61 8.07 16.60
CA HIS A 251 30.02 9.43 16.50
C HIS A 251 29.64 10.05 17.84
N GLY A 252 29.83 9.32 18.96
CA GLY A 252 29.49 9.77 20.31
C GLY A 252 28.04 9.45 20.71
N ALA A 253 27.78 9.41 22.02
CA ALA A 253 26.49 9.01 22.61
C ALA A 253 25.30 9.94 22.28
N GLY A 254 25.56 11.10 21.64
CA GLY A 254 24.56 12.09 21.25
C GLY A 254 24.36 12.26 19.74
N ALA A 255 25.01 11.45 18.89
CA ALA A 255 24.80 11.53 17.45
C ALA A 255 23.44 10.93 17.06
N GLU A 256 22.69 11.60 16.17
CA GLU A 256 21.48 11.05 15.56
C GLU A 256 21.87 9.86 14.65
N ILE A 257 21.87 8.67 15.24
CA ILE A 257 22.19 7.44 14.52
C ILE A 257 20.90 6.87 13.93
N SER A 258 20.94 6.41 12.67
CA SER A 258 19.77 5.85 11.97
C SER A 258 19.20 4.60 12.65
N THR A 259 20.06 3.81 13.29
CA THR A 259 19.68 2.68 14.14
C THR A 259 19.53 3.19 15.57
N VAL A 260 18.33 3.15 16.16
CA VAL A 260 18.08 3.49 17.58
C VAL A 260 17.30 2.35 18.22
N ASN A 261 17.11 2.31 19.54
CA ASN A 261 16.25 1.29 20.18
C ASN A 261 14.80 1.38 19.65
N PRO A 262 14.05 0.25 19.49
CA PRO A 262 12.65 0.25 19.06
C PRO A 262 11.72 1.23 19.79
N GLU A 263 11.87 1.39 21.11
CA GLU A 263 11.07 2.35 21.90
C GLU A 263 11.38 3.81 21.50
N GLN A 264 12.66 4.12 21.27
CA GLN A 264 13.09 5.44 20.81
C GLN A 264 12.66 5.70 19.36
N TYR A 265 12.69 4.67 18.50
CA TYR A 265 12.22 4.76 17.12
C TYR A 265 10.72 5.09 17.09
N SER A 266 9.92 4.36 17.87
CA SER A 266 8.47 4.57 17.97
C SER A 266 8.12 5.96 18.48
N LYS A 267 8.81 6.44 19.51
CA LYS A 267 8.64 7.80 20.04
C LYS A 267 8.88 8.86 18.96
N ARG A 268 10.02 8.80 18.29
CA ARG A 268 10.38 9.75 17.22
C ARG A 268 9.41 9.71 16.04
N PHE A 269 8.95 8.51 15.67
CA PHE A 269 8.00 8.33 14.59
C PHE A 269 6.67 9.03 14.90
N ASN A 270 6.08 8.80 16.07
CA ASN A 270 4.77 9.36 16.42
C ASN A 270 4.80 10.87 16.54
N GLU A 271 5.89 11.42 17.04
CA GLU A 271 6.02 12.86 17.16
C GLU A 271 6.22 13.55 15.82
N PHE A 272 7.07 12.99 14.95
CA PHE A 272 7.18 13.49 13.58
C PHE A 272 5.81 13.51 12.90
N MET A 273 5.04 12.42 13.07
CA MET A 273 3.67 12.35 12.56
C MET A 273 2.73 13.38 13.19
N SER A 274 2.85 13.62 14.49
CA SER A 274 2.04 14.62 15.19
C SER A 274 2.33 16.03 14.68
N ASN A 275 3.59 16.35 14.39
CA ASN A 275 4.00 17.69 13.94
C ASN A 275 3.58 18.02 12.51
N ILE A 276 3.47 17.02 11.62
CA ILE A 276 3.10 17.25 10.21
C ILE A 276 1.59 17.19 9.96
N LEU A 277 0.80 16.71 10.92
CA LEU A 277 -0.66 16.51 10.79
C LEU A 277 -1.51 17.48 11.65
N THR A 278 -0.90 18.30 12.50
CA THR A 278 -1.54 19.46 13.17
C THR A 278 -1.41 20.72 12.35
#